data_AF-K9QCS4-F1
#
_entry.id   AF-K9QCS4-F1
#
_cell.length_a   1.000
_cell.length_b   1.000
_cell.length_c   1.000
_cell.angle_alpha   90.00
_cell.angle_beta   90.00
_cell.angle_gamma   90.00
#
_symmetry.space_group_name_H-M   'P 1'
#
loop_
_entity.id
_entity.type
_entity.pdbx_description
1 polymer ?
#
loop_
_entity_poly.entity_id
_entity_poly.type
_entity_poly.pdbx_seq_one_letter_code
_entity_poly.pdbx_strand_id
1 'polypeptide(L)'
;MPRRSQKKVDTSLSQLIWPQDTELLALEFELVPAKDYDLFPQYTIGLHAWFLEQVRSQDPELSAYLHDGESEKPFTISALNGDITSSGRQIKLSANTSYRWYLTALSSRVQQWMVQWVGNLPEVLDLKNAPLQIRSVSIAHSPTTYAELLESEHSETIALKFLSPTSFRRKGHHFPLPVPVNVFHSYLRRWNDFSGMSFDQDAFLAWVDDHVLITRCQLTTAKVLAGKKGAVTGFTGAIEFALTKDAAKQPEFEQLFFALGKLAPYCGTGHKTTFGLGQTRLGWSSQVVQDLPDVQTVLAKRIEDLTQIFKARRKRTGGERADEIASKWATILARREMGESLQVVAEDLEMPYETVKTYVKLARRALKTEE
;
A
#
# COMPACT_ATOMS: atom_id res chain seq x y z
N MET A 1 4.59 9.66 50.60
CA MET A 1 4.23 9.91 49.19
C MET A 1 3.93 8.58 48.53
N PRO A 2 2.74 8.37 47.95
CA PRO A 2 2.35 7.04 47.50
C PRO A 2 3.06 6.69 46.19
N ARG A 3 3.62 5.48 46.15
CA ARG A 3 4.20 4.84 44.96
C ARG A 3 3.14 4.80 43.86
N ARG A 4 3.41 5.49 42.75
CA ARG A 4 2.61 5.43 41.54
C ARG A 4 2.77 4.02 40.95
N SER A 5 1.77 3.18 41.19
CA SER A 5 1.60 1.87 40.56
C SER A 5 1.70 2.05 39.03
N GLN A 6 2.72 1.44 38.41
CA GLN A 6 2.73 1.21 36.97
C GLN A 6 1.51 0.36 36.63
N LYS A 7 0.48 0.97 36.04
CA LYS A 7 -0.60 0.23 35.40
C LYS A 7 0.03 -0.60 34.29
N LYS A 8 -0.05 -1.93 34.40
CA LYS A 8 0.12 -2.84 33.26
C LYS A 8 -0.74 -2.31 32.12
N VAL A 9 -0.13 -2.16 30.94
CA VAL A 9 -0.86 -1.92 29.70
C VAL A 9 -1.71 -3.17 29.49
N ASP A 10 -3.03 -3.01 29.60
CA ASP A 10 -4.00 -4.06 29.30
C ASP A 10 -4.09 -4.11 27.76
N THR A 11 -3.15 -4.82 27.13
CA THR A 11 -3.22 -5.12 25.70
C THR A 11 -4.45 -6.00 25.51
N SER A 12 -5.54 -5.43 24.98
CA SER A 12 -6.83 -6.11 24.79
C SER A 12 -6.80 -7.15 23.66
N LEU A 13 -5.73 -7.96 23.57
CA LEU A 13 -5.62 -9.11 22.67
C LEU A 13 -6.68 -10.17 22.99
N SER A 14 -7.19 -10.18 24.22
CA SER A 14 -8.18 -11.14 24.74
C SER A 14 -9.60 -11.02 24.18
N GLN A 15 -9.83 -10.18 23.16
CA GLN A 15 -11.17 -9.94 22.60
C GLN A 15 -11.27 -10.14 21.08
N LEU A 16 -10.19 -10.57 20.42
CA LEU A 16 -10.24 -10.85 18.99
C LEU A 16 -10.83 -12.24 18.75
N ILE A 17 -12.03 -12.29 18.18
CA ILE A 17 -12.76 -13.52 17.87
C ILE A 17 -13.00 -13.56 16.36
N TRP A 18 -12.67 -14.69 15.74
CA TRP A 18 -12.94 -14.96 14.33
C TRP A 18 -13.36 -16.44 14.17
N PRO A 19 -14.22 -16.74 13.17
CA PRO A 19 -14.51 -18.13 12.77
C PRO A 19 -13.24 -18.90 12.38
N GLN A 20 -13.22 -20.22 12.62
CA GLN A 20 -12.05 -21.06 12.32
C GLN A 20 -11.73 -21.17 10.83
N ASP A 21 -12.75 -21.01 9.98
CA ASP A 21 -12.71 -21.07 8.54
C ASP A 21 -12.41 -19.71 7.87
N THR A 22 -12.14 -18.66 8.65
CA THR A 22 -11.80 -17.33 8.13
C THR A 22 -10.64 -17.39 7.12
N GLU A 23 -10.84 -16.84 5.93
CA GLU A 23 -9.81 -16.74 4.89
C GLU A 23 -9.30 -15.29 4.74
N LEU A 24 -10.20 -14.34 4.96
CA LEU A 24 -9.95 -12.90 4.87
C LEU A 24 -9.97 -12.29 6.27
N LEU A 25 -8.82 -11.81 6.74
CA LEU A 25 -8.67 -11.19 8.06
C LEU A 25 -7.95 -9.86 7.93
N ALA A 26 -8.60 -8.77 8.31
CA ALA A 26 -8.01 -7.44 8.36
C ALA A 26 -7.88 -6.97 9.80
N LEU A 27 -6.67 -6.59 10.19
CA LEU A 27 -6.35 -6.06 11.52
C LEU A 27 -6.02 -4.56 11.44
N GLU A 28 -6.47 -3.81 12.43
CA GLU A 28 -6.09 -2.43 12.70
C GLU A 28 -5.18 -2.40 13.93
N PHE A 29 -4.02 -1.78 13.81
CA PHE A 29 -3.06 -1.56 14.87
C PHE A 29 -3.13 -0.12 15.33
N GLU A 30 -3.32 0.10 16.62
CA GLU A 30 -3.14 1.40 17.25
C GLU A 30 -1.67 1.55 17.68
N LEU A 31 -0.98 2.51 17.08
CA LEU A 31 0.44 2.77 17.24
C LEU A 31 0.66 4.12 17.91
N VAL A 32 1.46 4.17 18.98
CA VAL A 32 1.73 5.38 19.74
C VAL A 32 3.25 5.59 19.90
N PRO A 33 3.82 6.70 19.41
CA PRO A 33 5.23 7.02 19.65
C PRO A 33 5.42 7.62 21.05
N ALA A 34 6.48 7.19 21.75
CA ALA A 34 6.78 7.69 23.10
C ALA A 34 7.34 9.14 23.12
N LYS A 35 7.88 9.59 21.98
CA LYS A 35 8.43 10.94 21.75
C LYS A 35 8.20 11.32 20.28
N ASP A 36 8.52 12.55 19.92
CA ASP A 36 8.47 12.98 18.53
C ASP A 36 9.48 12.18 17.69
N TYR A 37 9.04 11.73 16.51
CA TYR A 37 9.90 11.06 15.52
C TYR A 37 9.72 11.67 14.14
N ASP A 38 10.83 11.76 13.43
CA ASP A 38 10.84 12.10 12.01
C ASP A 38 10.98 10.81 11.19
N LEU A 39 9.96 10.53 10.39
CA LEU A 39 9.93 9.46 9.41
C LEU A 39 10.37 9.97 8.04
N PHE A 40 11.09 9.12 7.32
CA PHE A 40 11.37 9.36 5.93
C PHE A 40 10.07 9.20 5.10
N PRO A 41 9.86 9.97 4.01
CA PRO A 41 8.64 9.88 3.21
C PRO A 41 8.30 8.48 2.69
N GLN A 42 9.29 7.60 2.53
CA GLN A 42 9.11 6.21 2.07
C GLN A 42 8.96 5.19 3.22
N TYR A 43 8.55 5.61 4.42
CA TYR A 43 8.45 4.74 5.60
C TYR A 43 7.57 3.49 5.41
N THR A 44 6.67 3.45 4.41
CA THR A 44 5.88 2.27 4.10
C THR A 44 6.71 1.07 3.64
N ILE A 45 7.93 1.30 3.12
CA ILE A 45 8.92 0.23 2.91
C ILE A 45 9.34 -0.38 4.25
N GLY A 46 9.50 0.46 5.28
CA GLY A 46 9.80 0.03 6.65
C GLY A 46 8.68 -0.81 7.24
N LEU A 47 7.41 -0.41 7.04
CA LEU A 47 6.24 -1.20 7.47
C LEU A 47 6.22 -2.59 6.80
N HIS A 48 6.44 -2.62 5.48
CA HIS A 48 6.53 -3.86 4.71
C HIS A 48 7.66 -4.77 5.22
N ALA A 49 8.87 -4.21 5.38
CA ALA A 49 10.03 -4.95 5.83
C ALA A 49 9.85 -5.48 7.27
N TRP A 50 9.29 -4.66 8.16
CA TRP A 50 8.99 -5.07 9.53
C TRP A 50 7.99 -6.22 9.56
N PHE A 51 6.91 -6.16 8.76
CA PHE A 51 5.94 -7.24 8.65
C PHE A 51 6.60 -8.55 8.18
N LEU A 52 7.38 -8.50 7.09
CA LEU A 52 8.08 -9.69 6.60
C LEU A 52 9.09 -10.24 7.62
N GLU A 53 9.73 -9.38 8.41
CA GLU A 53 10.60 -9.83 9.52
C GLU A 53 9.80 -10.60 10.58
N GLN A 54 8.61 -10.11 10.95
CA GLN A 54 7.75 -10.82 11.90
C GLN A 54 7.39 -12.20 11.35
N VAL A 55 6.99 -12.29 10.07
CA VAL A 55 6.71 -13.55 9.40
C VAL A 55 7.94 -14.46 9.45
N ARG A 56 9.10 -13.96 9.02
CA ARG A 56 10.35 -14.73 8.95
C ARG A 56 10.77 -15.29 10.31
N SER A 57 10.52 -14.57 11.40
CA SER A 57 10.89 -15.01 12.75
C SER A 57 10.13 -16.26 13.21
N GLN A 58 8.94 -16.52 12.66
CA GLN A 58 8.09 -17.66 13.00
C GLN A 58 8.04 -18.71 11.87
N ASP A 59 7.98 -18.25 10.61
CA ASP A 59 7.90 -19.07 9.41
C ASP A 59 8.76 -18.46 8.28
N PRO A 60 10.06 -18.83 8.21
CA PRO A 60 10.96 -18.37 7.16
C PRO A 60 10.50 -18.73 5.73
N GLU A 61 9.81 -19.87 5.57
CA GLU A 61 9.34 -20.33 4.26
C GLU A 61 8.19 -19.47 3.76
N LEU A 62 7.22 -19.16 4.64
CA LEU A 62 6.14 -18.22 4.33
C LEU A 62 6.72 -16.84 4.01
N SER A 63 7.69 -16.34 4.77
CA SER A 63 8.31 -15.05 4.46
C SER A 63 8.96 -15.03 3.08
N ALA A 64 9.64 -16.10 2.67
CA ALA A 64 10.23 -16.22 1.34
C ALA A 64 9.13 -16.24 0.26
N TYR A 65 8.04 -16.98 0.46
CA TYR A 65 6.89 -16.95 -0.44
C TYR A 65 6.28 -15.53 -0.57
N LEU A 66 6.10 -14.83 0.55
CA LEU A 66 5.55 -13.46 0.55
C LEU A 66 6.47 -12.45 -0.14
N HIS A 67 7.80 -12.62 -0.02
CA HIS A 67 8.77 -11.73 -0.64
C HIS A 67 9.01 -12.06 -2.13
N ASP A 68 9.31 -13.32 -2.43
CA ASP A 68 9.83 -13.78 -3.72
C ASP A 68 8.77 -14.36 -4.66
N GLY A 69 7.58 -14.71 -4.15
CA GLY A 69 6.51 -15.31 -4.96
C GLY A 69 6.14 -14.46 -6.18
N GLU A 70 6.02 -15.11 -7.34
CA GLU A 70 5.73 -14.47 -8.63
C GLU A 70 4.22 -14.23 -8.87
N SER A 71 3.35 -14.87 -8.08
CA SER A 71 1.89 -14.66 -8.09
C SER A 71 1.47 -13.34 -7.45
N GLU A 72 0.16 -13.08 -7.35
CA GLU A 72 -0.31 -12.00 -6.47
C GLU A 72 0.20 -12.22 -5.03
N LYS A 73 0.39 -11.13 -4.31
CA LYS A 73 0.80 -11.19 -2.90
C LYS A 73 -0.45 -11.39 -2.02
N PRO A 74 -0.46 -12.38 -1.12
CA PRO A 74 -1.64 -12.75 -0.31
C PRO A 74 -1.85 -11.84 0.91
N PHE A 75 -1.45 -10.56 0.83
CA PHE A 75 -1.63 -9.60 1.90
C PHE A 75 -1.66 -8.16 1.38
N THR A 76 -2.18 -7.26 2.22
CA THR A 76 -2.07 -5.81 2.00
C THR A 76 -1.62 -5.11 3.27
N ILE A 77 -0.96 -3.96 3.13
CA ILE A 77 -0.67 -3.05 4.25
C ILE A 77 -1.11 -1.64 3.88
N SER A 78 -1.53 -0.83 4.85
CA SER A 78 -1.75 0.60 4.66
C SER A 78 -0.49 1.42 4.96
N ALA A 79 -0.52 2.70 4.57
CA ALA A 79 0.27 3.74 5.22
C ALA A 79 -0.23 3.97 6.66
N LEU A 80 0.52 4.74 7.47
CA LEU A 80 0.00 5.22 8.75
C LEU A 80 -1.14 6.21 8.49
N ASN A 81 -2.20 6.10 9.27
CA ASN A 81 -3.32 7.03 9.28
C ASN A 81 -3.39 7.75 10.63
N GLY A 82 -3.61 9.06 10.64
CA GLY A 82 -3.63 9.88 11.85
C GLY A 82 -3.20 11.31 11.55
N ASP A 83 -2.99 12.10 12.60
CA ASP A 83 -2.47 13.46 12.48
C ASP A 83 -0.97 13.44 12.16
N ILE A 84 -0.70 13.22 10.88
CA ILE A 84 0.64 13.14 10.31
C ILE A 84 0.93 14.50 9.69
N THR A 85 1.88 15.22 10.29
CA THR A 85 2.28 16.54 9.79
C THR A 85 3.55 16.42 8.96
N SER A 86 3.66 17.26 7.93
CA SER A 86 4.91 17.47 7.21
C SER A 86 5.65 18.67 7.80
N SER A 87 6.90 18.47 8.23
CA SER A 87 7.80 19.57 8.54
C SER A 87 8.93 19.57 7.52
N GLY A 88 8.79 20.38 6.47
CA GLY A 88 9.77 20.50 5.41
C GLY A 88 9.97 19.21 4.60
N ARG A 89 11.00 18.44 4.93
CA ARG A 89 11.50 17.29 4.14
C ARG A 89 11.20 15.92 4.77
N GLN A 90 10.55 15.92 5.94
CA GLN A 90 10.26 14.72 6.73
C GLN A 90 8.80 14.69 7.17
N ILE A 91 8.35 13.48 7.48
CA ILE A 91 7.04 13.21 8.06
C ILE A 91 7.20 13.16 9.57
N LYS A 92 6.46 13.99 10.32
CA LYS A 92 6.58 14.05 11.76
C LYS A 92 5.45 13.27 12.44
N LEU A 93 5.85 12.36 13.33
CA LEU A 93 4.96 11.73 14.30
C LEU A 93 5.13 12.43 15.65
N SER A 94 4.01 12.81 16.26
CA SER A 94 3.99 13.54 17.53
C SER A 94 3.89 12.57 18.71
N ALA A 95 4.64 12.83 19.77
CA ALA A 95 4.61 12.04 21.00
C ALA A 95 3.19 11.85 21.55
N ASN A 96 2.85 10.64 21.98
CA ASN A 96 1.56 10.28 22.56
C ASN A 96 0.35 10.48 21.62
N THR A 97 0.57 10.66 20.32
CA THR A 97 -0.49 10.68 19.31
C THR A 97 -0.79 9.27 18.80
N SER A 98 -2.06 8.96 18.61
CA SER A 98 -2.51 7.67 18.09
C SER A 98 -2.48 7.66 16.56
N TYR A 99 -1.80 6.66 16.00
CA TYR A 99 -1.74 6.37 14.56
C TYR A 99 -2.31 4.98 14.31
N ARG A 100 -2.98 4.81 13.17
CA ARG A 100 -3.57 3.54 12.75
C ARG A 100 -2.80 2.93 11.59
N TRP A 101 -2.58 1.64 11.65
CA TRP A 101 -2.00 0.86 10.57
C TRP A 101 -2.85 -0.37 10.31
N TYR A 102 -3.05 -0.71 9.03
CA TYR A 102 -3.87 -1.84 8.63
C TYR A 102 -3.03 -2.91 7.97
N LEU A 103 -3.27 -4.16 8.33
CA LEU A 103 -2.67 -5.36 7.74
C LEU A 103 -3.78 -6.36 7.44
N THR A 104 -3.83 -6.87 6.21
CA THR A 104 -4.88 -7.81 5.78
C THR A 104 -4.27 -9.07 5.20
N ALA A 105 -4.74 -10.24 5.64
CA ALA A 105 -4.53 -11.54 4.98
C ALA A 105 -5.55 -11.75 3.86
N LEU A 106 -5.09 -12.29 2.73
CA LEU A 106 -5.93 -12.66 1.58
C LEU A 106 -5.93 -14.17 1.29
N SER A 107 -5.25 -14.97 2.10
CA SER A 107 -5.21 -16.42 1.95
C SER A 107 -5.24 -17.09 3.32
N SER A 108 -5.77 -18.30 3.38
CA SER A 108 -5.85 -19.07 4.62
C SER A 108 -4.46 -19.31 5.24
N ARG A 109 -3.40 -19.50 4.44
CA ARG A 109 -2.02 -19.67 4.96
C ARG A 109 -1.54 -18.43 5.72
N VAL A 110 -1.76 -17.23 5.17
CA VAL A 110 -1.37 -15.98 5.85
C VAL A 110 -2.27 -15.68 7.03
N GLN A 111 -3.57 -15.97 6.91
CA GLN A 111 -4.54 -15.81 8.00
C GLN A 111 -4.15 -16.68 9.19
N GLN A 112 -3.85 -17.97 8.97
CA GLN A 112 -3.46 -18.90 10.04
C GLN A 112 -2.19 -18.43 10.74
N TRP A 113 -1.20 -17.95 9.98
CA TRP A 113 0.00 -17.33 10.55
C TRP A 113 -0.36 -16.09 11.38
N MET A 114 -1.22 -15.19 10.87
CA MET A 114 -1.63 -13.97 11.58
C MET A 114 -2.31 -14.29 12.91
N VAL A 115 -3.16 -15.32 12.96
CA VAL A 115 -3.82 -15.79 14.19
C VAL A 115 -2.81 -16.18 15.26
N GLN A 116 -1.79 -16.95 14.88
CA GLN A 116 -0.72 -17.36 15.80
C GLN A 116 0.16 -16.17 16.22
N TRP A 117 0.47 -15.30 15.27
CA TRP A 117 1.29 -14.11 15.49
C TRP A 117 0.63 -13.12 16.45
N VAL A 118 -0.69 -12.91 16.38
CA VAL A 118 -1.44 -12.05 17.31
C VAL A 118 -1.31 -12.50 18.76
N GLY A 119 -1.19 -13.81 19.02
CA GLY A 119 -0.94 -14.34 20.36
C GLY A 119 0.44 -14.02 20.93
N ASN A 120 1.41 -13.67 20.08
CA ASN A 120 2.81 -13.41 20.43
C ASN A 120 3.30 -12.07 19.83
N LEU A 121 2.43 -11.07 19.84
CA LEU A 121 2.68 -9.79 19.18
C LEU A 121 3.79 -9.01 19.93
N PRO A 122 4.78 -8.42 19.23
CA PRO A 122 5.77 -7.58 19.88
C PRO A 122 5.13 -6.33 20.49
N GLU A 123 5.76 -5.76 21.53
CA GLU A 123 5.28 -4.51 22.13
C GLU A 123 5.49 -3.28 21.22
N VAL A 124 6.40 -3.39 20.25
CA VAL A 124 6.88 -2.27 19.44
C VAL A 124 6.98 -2.65 17.97
N LEU A 125 6.49 -1.75 17.12
CA LEU A 125 6.80 -1.70 15.69
C LEU A 125 7.90 -0.65 15.46
N ASP A 126 9.09 -1.08 15.04
CA ASP A 126 10.22 -0.16 14.81
C ASP A 126 10.41 0.19 13.33
N LEU A 127 10.25 1.48 13.01
CA LEU A 127 10.51 2.05 11.69
C LEU A 127 11.88 2.73 11.63
N LYS A 128 12.95 1.93 11.71
CA LYS A 128 14.35 2.39 11.57
C LYS A 128 14.67 3.60 12.47
N ASN A 129 14.59 3.39 13.79
CA ASN A 129 14.80 4.38 14.85
C ASN A 129 13.56 5.23 15.21
N ALA A 130 12.39 4.79 14.77
CA ALA A 130 11.11 5.34 15.21
C ALA A 130 10.26 4.20 15.78
N PRO A 131 10.56 3.75 17.02
CA PRO A 131 9.78 2.72 17.70
C PRO A 131 8.40 3.26 18.07
N LEU A 132 7.37 2.59 17.56
CA LEU A 132 5.97 2.87 17.84
C LEU A 132 5.42 1.76 18.74
N GLN A 133 4.89 2.14 19.91
CA GLN A 133 4.28 1.17 20.82
C GLN A 133 2.96 0.67 20.22
N ILE A 134 2.79 -0.64 20.20
CA ILE A 134 1.53 -1.25 19.80
C ILE A 134 0.60 -1.23 21.02
N ARG A 135 -0.36 -0.31 21.00
CA ARG A 135 -1.27 -0.10 22.13
C ARG A 135 -2.43 -1.07 22.11
N SER A 136 -3.00 -1.29 20.93
CA SER A 136 -4.11 -2.21 20.73
C SER A 136 -4.11 -2.75 19.30
N VAL A 137 -4.75 -3.91 19.13
CA VAL A 137 -5.04 -4.52 17.83
C VAL A 137 -6.52 -4.83 17.81
N SER A 138 -7.20 -4.48 16.73
CA SER A 138 -8.63 -4.70 16.52
C SER A 138 -8.92 -5.28 15.15
N ILE A 139 -10.11 -5.85 14.96
CA ILE A 139 -10.58 -6.30 13.65
C ILE A 139 -11.01 -5.08 12.85
N ALA A 140 -10.36 -4.84 11.71
CA ALA A 140 -10.64 -3.69 10.83
C ALA A 140 -11.87 -3.91 9.94
N HIS A 141 -12.09 -5.15 9.51
CA HIS A 141 -13.23 -5.59 8.70
C HIS A 141 -13.70 -6.95 9.20
N SER A 142 -15.00 -7.23 9.14
CA SER A 142 -15.57 -8.51 9.59
C SER A 142 -14.80 -9.71 8.99
N PRO A 143 -14.30 -10.65 9.81
CA PRO A 143 -13.66 -11.85 9.29
C PRO A 143 -14.64 -12.61 8.40
N THR A 144 -14.19 -13.10 7.25
CA THR A 144 -15.07 -13.74 6.26
C THR A 144 -14.31 -14.72 5.35
N THR A 145 -15.04 -15.46 4.53
CA THR A 145 -14.53 -16.34 3.47
C THR A 145 -14.88 -15.84 2.08
N TYR A 146 -14.20 -16.35 1.05
CA TYR A 146 -14.57 -16.04 -0.33
C TYR A 146 -15.97 -16.54 -0.69
N ALA A 147 -16.38 -17.70 -0.15
CA ALA A 147 -17.72 -18.25 -0.34
C ALA A 147 -18.79 -17.33 0.25
N GLU A 148 -18.61 -16.85 1.48
CA GLU A 148 -19.52 -15.89 2.10
C GLU A 148 -19.62 -14.57 1.31
N LEU A 149 -18.50 -14.07 0.77
CA LEU A 149 -18.53 -12.89 -0.08
C LEU A 149 -19.36 -13.12 -1.36
N LEU A 150 -19.27 -14.31 -1.96
CA LEU A 150 -20.03 -14.68 -3.16
C LEU A 150 -21.53 -14.82 -2.87
N GLU A 151 -21.90 -15.40 -1.73
CA GLU A 151 -23.28 -15.69 -1.34
C GLU A 151 -23.99 -14.50 -0.67
N SER A 152 -23.24 -13.52 -0.18
CA SER A 152 -23.81 -12.41 0.57
C SER A 152 -24.75 -11.52 -0.27
N GLU A 153 -25.83 -11.04 0.36
CA GLU A 153 -26.78 -10.12 -0.24
C GLU A 153 -26.11 -8.82 -0.71
N HIS A 154 -26.56 -8.27 -1.84
CA HIS A 154 -25.99 -7.06 -2.43
C HIS A 154 -27.01 -5.95 -2.62
N SER A 155 -26.53 -4.72 -2.59
CA SER A 155 -27.30 -3.55 -3.01
C SER A 155 -27.36 -3.46 -4.54
N GLU A 156 -28.08 -2.47 -5.07
CA GLU A 156 -28.16 -2.24 -6.52
C GLU A 156 -26.88 -1.65 -7.13
N THR A 157 -26.03 -0.99 -6.31
CA THR A 157 -24.80 -0.31 -6.75
C THR A 157 -23.61 -0.64 -5.85
N ILE A 158 -22.40 -0.40 -6.37
CA ILE A 158 -21.15 -0.52 -5.61
C ILE A 158 -20.49 0.85 -5.53
N ALA A 159 -20.51 1.46 -4.34
CA ALA A 159 -19.74 2.66 -4.05
C ALA A 159 -18.41 2.31 -3.37
N LEU A 160 -17.31 2.85 -3.89
CA LEU A 160 -15.97 2.66 -3.36
C LEU A 160 -15.30 3.99 -3.06
N LYS A 161 -14.52 4.02 -1.98
CA LYS A 161 -13.62 5.11 -1.60
C LYS A 161 -12.17 4.63 -1.59
N PHE A 162 -11.30 5.37 -2.27
CA PHE A 162 -9.85 5.14 -2.33
C PHE A 162 -9.14 6.08 -1.35
N LEU A 163 -8.71 5.51 -0.21
CA LEU A 163 -8.07 6.22 0.90
C LEU A 163 -6.57 6.48 0.69
N SER A 164 -5.96 5.82 -0.28
CA SER A 164 -4.56 6.02 -0.64
C SER A 164 -4.41 5.98 -2.16
N PRO A 165 -3.33 6.54 -2.71
CA PRO A 165 -3.13 6.59 -4.15
C PRO A 165 -3.26 5.22 -4.79
N THR A 166 -4.17 5.14 -5.75
CA THR A 166 -4.51 3.95 -6.51
C THR A 166 -4.08 4.17 -7.94
N SER A 167 -3.46 3.17 -8.56
CA SER A 167 -3.04 3.27 -9.96
C SER A 167 -3.03 1.90 -10.60
N PHE A 168 -3.21 1.89 -11.91
CA PHE A 168 -3.12 0.68 -12.73
C PHE A 168 -1.91 0.77 -13.66
N ARG A 169 -1.58 -0.34 -14.31
CA ARG A 169 -0.58 -0.36 -15.38
C ARG A 169 -1.28 -0.51 -16.73
N ARG A 170 -0.92 0.35 -17.68
CA ARG A 170 -1.39 0.27 -19.06
C ARG A 170 -0.24 0.60 -20.01
N LYS A 171 0.12 -0.37 -20.86
CA LYS A 171 1.23 -0.24 -21.83
C LYS A 171 2.54 0.27 -21.19
N GLY A 172 2.90 -0.26 -20.02
CA GLY A 172 4.11 0.15 -19.27
C GLY A 172 3.96 1.44 -18.44
N HIS A 173 2.90 2.23 -18.62
CA HIS A 173 2.68 3.49 -17.93
C HIS A 173 1.74 3.35 -16.73
N HIS A 174 1.79 4.32 -15.80
CA HIS A 174 0.77 4.46 -14.75
C HIS A 174 -0.54 4.94 -15.37
N PHE A 175 -1.65 4.36 -14.94
CA PHE A 175 -2.99 4.71 -15.37
C PHE A 175 -3.83 5.06 -14.13
N PRO A 176 -3.88 6.35 -13.75
CA PRO A 176 -4.52 6.79 -12.52
C PRO A 176 -6.02 7.07 -12.73
N LEU A 177 -6.75 6.15 -13.37
CA LEU A 177 -8.18 6.27 -13.61
C LEU A 177 -8.92 4.96 -13.27
N PRO A 178 -9.99 4.99 -12.44
CA PRO A 178 -10.78 3.82 -12.06
C PRO A 178 -11.78 3.42 -13.16
N VAL A 179 -11.26 3.09 -14.35
CA VAL A 179 -12.08 2.47 -15.41
C VAL A 179 -12.56 1.09 -14.90
N PRO A 180 -13.85 0.72 -15.08
CA PRO A 180 -14.42 -0.51 -14.52
C PRO A 180 -13.56 -1.74 -14.79
N VAL A 181 -13.17 -1.98 -16.04
CA VAL A 181 -12.33 -3.12 -16.44
C VAL A 181 -11.03 -3.18 -15.63
N ASN A 182 -10.37 -2.04 -15.37
CA ASN A 182 -9.13 -2.01 -14.59
C ASN A 182 -9.36 -2.27 -13.10
N VAL A 183 -10.45 -1.72 -12.54
CA VAL A 183 -10.82 -1.90 -11.14
C VAL A 183 -11.17 -3.36 -10.87
N PHE A 184 -12.06 -3.93 -11.68
CA PHE A 184 -12.51 -5.31 -11.49
C PHE A 184 -11.45 -6.34 -11.90
N HIS A 185 -10.58 -6.04 -12.87
CA HIS A 185 -9.40 -6.87 -13.14
C HIS A 185 -8.45 -6.94 -11.94
N SER A 186 -8.26 -5.82 -11.24
CA SER A 186 -7.42 -5.80 -10.03
C SER A 186 -7.95 -6.78 -8.96
N TYR A 187 -9.25 -6.81 -8.74
CA TYR A 187 -9.86 -7.71 -7.75
C TYR A 187 -9.88 -9.16 -8.24
N LEU A 188 -10.26 -9.37 -9.50
CA LEU A 188 -10.39 -10.70 -10.08
C LEU A 188 -9.08 -11.48 -10.05
N ARG A 189 -7.93 -10.84 -10.32
CA ARG A 189 -6.62 -11.51 -10.23
C ARG A 189 -6.37 -12.09 -8.84
N ARG A 190 -6.72 -11.36 -7.77
CA ARG A 190 -6.56 -11.83 -6.38
C ARG A 190 -7.63 -12.85 -5.99
N TRP A 191 -8.83 -12.68 -6.50
CA TRP A 191 -9.90 -13.67 -6.35
C TRP A 191 -9.46 -15.01 -6.94
N ASN A 192 -9.03 -15.02 -8.21
CA ASN A 192 -8.61 -16.25 -8.90
C ASN A 192 -7.40 -16.91 -8.25
N ASP A 193 -6.45 -16.13 -7.71
CA ASP A 193 -5.26 -16.69 -7.06
C ASP A 193 -5.56 -17.33 -5.69
N PHE A 194 -6.53 -16.80 -4.93
CA PHE A 194 -6.68 -17.17 -3.50
C PHE A 194 -8.03 -17.79 -3.11
N SER A 195 -9.10 -17.60 -3.88
CA SER A 195 -10.45 -18.05 -3.49
C SER A 195 -10.68 -19.55 -3.67
N GLY A 196 -9.88 -20.24 -4.49
CA GLY A 196 -10.18 -21.58 -4.97
C GLY A 196 -11.37 -21.66 -5.94
N MET A 197 -12.00 -20.54 -6.30
CA MET A 197 -13.17 -20.42 -7.17
C MET A 197 -12.86 -19.51 -8.37
N SER A 198 -12.03 -19.98 -9.30
CA SER A 198 -11.55 -19.16 -10.42
C SER A 198 -12.61 -18.94 -11.51
N PHE A 199 -12.70 -17.72 -12.04
CA PHE A 199 -13.51 -17.38 -13.19
C PHE A 199 -12.65 -17.07 -14.43
N ASP A 200 -13.23 -17.25 -15.62
CA ASP A 200 -12.61 -16.82 -16.88
C ASP A 200 -12.43 -15.30 -16.89
N GLN A 201 -11.18 -14.87 -16.92
CA GLN A 201 -10.83 -13.46 -16.84
C GLN A 201 -11.32 -12.67 -18.06
N ASP A 202 -11.13 -13.21 -19.26
CA ASP A 202 -11.40 -12.45 -20.48
C ASP A 202 -12.90 -12.32 -20.70
N ALA A 203 -13.66 -13.39 -20.42
CA ALA A 203 -15.12 -13.38 -20.47
C ALA A 203 -15.72 -12.39 -19.45
N PHE A 204 -15.27 -12.43 -18.19
CA PHE A 204 -15.79 -11.52 -17.18
C PHE A 204 -15.41 -10.06 -17.44
N LEU A 205 -14.18 -9.78 -17.91
CA LEU A 205 -13.76 -8.42 -18.20
C LEU A 205 -14.47 -7.82 -19.42
N ALA A 206 -14.79 -8.64 -20.42
CA ALA A 206 -15.66 -8.22 -21.53
C ALA A 206 -17.06 -7.88 -21.02
N TRP A 207 -17.64 -8.73 -20.16
CA TRP A 207 -18.92 -8.44 -19.51
C TRP A 207 -18.88 -7.15 -18.68
N VAL A 208 -17.79 -6.89 -17.94
CA VAL A 208 -17.61 -5.64 -17.19
C VAL A 208 -17.61 -4.42 -18.12
N ASP A 209 -16.93 -4.49 -19.27
CA ASP A 209 -16.87 -3.40 -20.25
C ASP A 209 -18.24 -3.09 -20.86
N ASP A 210 -19.03 -4.14 -21.13
CA ASP A 210 -20.36 -4.02 -21.72
C ASP A 210 -21.44 -3.55 -20.73
N HIS A 211 -21.32 -3.93 -19.45
CA HIS A 211 -22.44 -3.87 -18.51
C HIS A 211 -22.23 -2.99 -17.27
N VAL A 212 -21.00 -2.56 -16.95
CA VAL A 212 -20.73 -1.76 -15.75
C VAL A 212 -20.64 -0.27 -16.09
N LEU A 213 -21.53 0.51 -15.48
CA LEU A 213 -21.63 1.96 -15.64
C LEU A 213 -20.98 2.68 -14.47
N ILE A 214 -20.34 3.82 -14.73
CA ILE A 214 -19.94 4.78 -13.69
C ILE A 214 -21.09 5.78 -13.49
N THR A 215 -21.75 5.76 -12.34
CA THR A 215 -22.86 6.69 -12.03
C THR A 215 -22.36 7.97 -11.37
N ARG A 216 -21.30 7.87 -10.55
CA ARG A 216 -20.70 9.00 -9.84
C ARG A 216 -19.19 8.80 -9.75
N CYS A 217 -18.44 9.89 -9.87
CA CYS A 217 -16.99 9.84 -9.78
C CYS A 217 -16.45 11.19 -9.29
N GLN A 218 -15.64 11.17 -8.24
CA GLN A 218 -14.93 12.34 -7.73
C GLN A 218 -13.52 11.92 -7.35
N LEU A 219 -12.52 12.40 -8.10
CA LEU A 219 -11.14 11.95 -7.98
C LEU A 219 -10.18 13.11 -7.87
N THR A 220 -9.06 12.86 -7.21
CA THR A 220 -7.88 13.72 -7.22
C THR A 220 -6.67 12.87 -7.56
N THR A 221 -5.81 13.35 -8.45
CA THR A 221 -4.58 12.65 -8.83
C THR A 221 -3.39 13.26 -8.13
N ALA A 222 -2.50 12.42 -7.62
CA ALA A 222 -1.24 12.83 -7.03
C ALA A 222 -0.11 11.90 -7.47
N LYS A 223 1.11 12.41 -7.47
CA LYS A 223 2.31 11.62 -7.71
C LYS A 223 2.98 11.33 -6.37
N VAL A 224 3.09 10.06 -6.02
CA VAL A 224 3.65 9.60 -4.74
C VAL A 224 4.81 8.67 -4.94
N LEU A 225 5.66 8.55 -3.92
CA LEU A 225 6.71 7.54 -3.89
C LEU A 225 6.09 6.18 -3.61
N ALA A 226 6.61 5.13 -4.24
CA ALA A 226 6.05 3.78 -4.10
C ALA A 226 7.15 2.71 -4.05
N GLY A 227 7.19 1.94 -2.97
CA GLY A 227 8.19 0.89 -2.76
C GLY A 227 9.63 1.41 -2.79
N LYS A 228 10.61 0.51 -2.99
CA LYS A 228 12.05 0.82 -2.93
C LYS A 228 12.54 1.82 -3.99
N LYS A 229 11.88 1.89 -5.15
CA LYS A 229 12.32 2.69 -6.31
C LYS A 229 11.12 3.24 -7.08
N GLY A 230 11.21 4.53 -7.43
CA GLY A 230 10.29 5.20 -8.33
C GLY A 230 9.13 5.93 -7.65
N ALA A 231 8.31 6.54 -8.49
CA ALA A 231 7.07 7.20 -8.11
C ALA A 231 5.91 6.59 -8.90
N VAL A 232 4.70 6.72 -8.39
CA VAL A 232 3.45 6.31 -9.02
C VAL A 232 2.56 7.54 -9.08
N THR A 233 2.09 7.87 -10.28
CA THR A 233 0.93 8.76 -10.41
C THR A 233 -0.32 7.91 -10.16
N GLY A 234 -1.08 8.26 -9.13
CA GLY A 234 -2.30 7.56 -8.72
C GLY A 234 -3.43 8.52 -8.38
N PHE A 235 -4.62 7.98 -8.13
CA PHE A 235 -5.80 8.72 -7.72
C PHE A 235 -6.25 8.34 -6.31
N THR A 236 -6.84 9.29 -5.61
CA THR A 236 -7.70 9.10 -4.43
C THR A 236 -9.08 9.66 -4.74
N GLY A 237 -10.07 9.33 -3.90
CA GLY A 237 -11.44 9.84 -4.06
C GLY A 237 -12.49 8.74 -3.97
N ALA A 238 -13.61 8.91 -4.67
CA ALA A 238 -14.72 7.97 -4.64
C ALA A 238 -15.31 7.74 -6.04
N ILE A 239 -15.83 6.54 -6.25
CA ILE A 239 -16.54 6.13 -7.46
C ILE A 239 -17.77 5.29 -7.08
N GLU A 240 -18.80 5.36 -7.89
CA GLU A 240 -19.97 4.48 -7.79
C GLU A 240 -20.22 3.80 -9.13
N PHE A 241 -20.40 2.48 -9.07
CA PHE A 241 -20.71 1.62 -10.19
C PHE A 241 -22.14 1.10 -10.10
N ALA A 242 -22.80 1.00 -11.25
CA ALA A 242 -24.10 0.34 -11.41
C ALA A 242 -24.07 -0.61 -12.60
N LEU A 243 -25.04 -1.52 -12.67
CA LEU A 243 -25.18 -2.46 -13.76
C LEU A 243 -26.26 -2.01 -14.75
N THR A 244 -26.05 -2.30 -16.03
CA THR A 244 -27.12 -2.24 -17.05
C THR A 244 -28.19 -3.29 -16.77
N LYS A 245 -29.41 -3.11 -17.31
CA LYS A 245 -30.50 -4.10 -17.19
C LYS A 245 -30.15 -5.46 -17.79
N ASP A 246 -29.29 -5.47 -18.80
CA ASP A 246 -28.89 -6.68 -19.52
C ASP A 246 -27.81 -7.49 -18.78
N ALA A 247 -27.19 -6.92 -17.74
CA ALA A 247 -26.20 -7.59 -16.90
C ALA A 247 -26.75 -8.91 -16.31
N ALA A 248 -28.02 -8.88 -15.89
CA ALA A 248 -28.73 -10.01 -15.29
C ALA A 248 -28.91 -11.22 -16.24
N LYS A 249 -28.60 -11.08 -17.53
CA LYS A 249 -28.56 -12.22 -18.46
C LYS A 249 -27.41 -13.20 -18.16
N GLN A 250 -26.39 -12.76 -17.40
CA GLN A 250 -25.28 -13.58 -16.92
C GLN A 250 -25.17 -13.46 -15.39
N PRO A 251 -26.06 -14.14 -14.64
CA PRO A 251 -26.20 -13.96 -13.19
C PRO A 251 -24.93 -14.32 -12.41
N GLU A 252 -24.12 -15.24 -12.90
CA GLU A 252 -22.83 -15.61 -12.29
C GLU A 252 -21.82 -14.45 -12.30
N PHE A 253 -21.79 -13.62 -13.35
CA PHE A 253 -20.94 -12.45 -13.43
C PHE A 253 -21.50 -11.28 -12.64
N GLU A 254 -22.83 -11.12 -12.58
CA GLU A 254 -23.46 -10.18 -11.67
C GLU A 254 -23.12 -10.49 -10.20
N GLN A 255 -23.24 -11.76 -9.80
CA GLN A 255 -22.87 -12.20 -8.46
C GLN A 255 -21.39 -11.93 -8.16
N LEU A 256 -20.50 -12.30 -9.10
CA LEU A 256 -19.07 -12.05 -8.98
C LEU A 256 -18.76 -10.55 -8.87
N PHE A 257 -19.41 -9.69 -9.65
CA PHE A 257 -19.23 -8.24 -9.60
C PHE A 257 -19.47 -7.70 -8.19
N PHE A 258 -20.57 -8.09 -7.54
CA PHE A 258 -20.86 -7.69 -6.17
C PHE A 258 -19.89 -8.30 -5.14
N ALA A 259 -19.51 -9.57 -5.31
CA ALA A 259 -18.52 -10.22 -4.47
C ALA A 259 -17.15 -9.51 -4.54
N LEU A 260 -16.69 -9.14 -5.75
CA LEU A 260 -15.45 -8.39 -5.94
C LEU A 260 -15.52 -6.98 -5.36
N GLY A 261 -16.68 -6.32 -5.41
CA GLY A 261 -16.89 -5.04 -4.71
C GLY A 261 -16.72 -5.16 -3.20
N LYS A 262 -17.22 -6.25 -2.60
CA LYS A 262 -17.07 -6.55 -1.17
C LYS A 262 -15.68 -7.05 -0.79
N LEU A 263 -14.94 -7.63 -1.74
CA LEU A 263 -13.53 -7.99 -1.57
C LEU A 263 -12.61 -6.75 -1.54
N ALA A 264 -12.99 -5.67 -2.23
CA ALA A 264 -12.15 -4.47 -2.41
C ALA A 264 -11.58 -3.89 -1.10
N PRO A 265 -12.31 -3.81 0.03
CA PRO A 265 -11.75 -3.33 1.30
C PRO A 265 -10.64 -4.19 1.90
N TYR A 266 -10.58 -5.48 1.57
CA TYR A 266 -9.57 -6.43 2.03
C TYR A 266 -8.34 -6.41 1.13
N CYS A 267 -8.55 -6.56 -0.19
CA CYS A 267 -7.46 -6.73 -1.14
C CYS A 267 -6.88 -5.42 -1.68
N GLY A 268 -7.57 -4.31 -1.46
CA GLY A 268 -7.23 -3.02 -2.06
C GLY A 268 -7.35 -3.03 -3.59
N THR A 269 -7.06 -1.89 -4.20
CA THR A 269 -7.23 -1.65 -5.63
C THR A 269 -5.90 -1.32 -6.31
N GLY A 270 -5.70 -1.85 -7.51
CA GLY A 270 -4.54 -1.59 -8.34
C GLY A 270 -3.30 -2.33 -7.86
N HIS A 271 -2.16 -1.66 -7.96
CA HIS A 271 -0.85 -2.23 -7.65
C HIS A 271 -0.19 -1.62 -6.41
N LYS A 272 0.83 -2.30 -5.88
CA LYS A 272 1.61 -1.88 -4.69
C LYS A 272 0.77 -1.79 -3.40
N THR A 273 -0.26 -2.62 -3.29
CA THR A 273 -1.08 -2.79 -2.07
C THR A 273 -0.29 -3.32 -0.87
N THR A 274 0.86 -3.95 -1.12
CA THR A 274 1.82 -4.37 -0.09
C THR A 274 2.76 -3.24 0.36
N PHE A 275 2.61 -2.01 -0.15
CA PHE A 275 3.43 -0.84 0.19
C PHE A 275 2.59 0.39 0.57
N GLY A 276 1.33 0.20 0.99
CA GLY A 276 0.47 1.29 1.47
C GLY A 276 -0.35 1.99 0.39
N LEU A 277 -0.33 1.52 -0.86
CA LEU A 277 -1.16 2.05 -1.94
C LEU A 277 -2.47 1.26 -2.10
N GLY A 278 -3.45 1.81 -2.81
CA GLY A 278 -4.67 1.08 -3.16
C GLY A 278 -5.64 0.79 -2.01
N GLN A 279 -5.43 1.33 -0.81
CA GLN A 279 -6.36 1.16 0.31
C GLN A 279 -7.77 1.63 -0.09
N THR A 280 -8.72 0.70 -0.03
CA THR A 280 -10.10 0.90 -0.50
C THR A 280 -11.09 0.62 0.62
N ARG A 281 -12.25 1.28 0.60
CA ARG A 281 -13.39 1.07 1.52
C ARG A 281 -14.69 1.09 0.74
N LEU A 282 -15.71 0.43 1.27
CA LEU A 282 -17.08 0.55 0.77
C LEU A 282 -17.68 1.90 1.16
N GLY A 283 -18.63 2.35 0.33
CA GLY A 283 -19.43 3.55 0.55
C GLY A 283 -18.94 4.78 -0.19
N TRP A 284 -19.86 5.73 -0.36
CA TRP A 284 -19.57 7.03 -0.95
C TRP A 284 -19.07 8.01 0.12
N SER A 285 -18.09 8.84 -0.22
CA SER A 285 -17.68 9.98 0.60
C SER A 285 -17.18 11.10 -0.29
N SER A 286 -17.76 12.29 -0.16
CA SER A 286 -17.30 13.51 -0.84
C SER A 286 -16.14 14.20 -0.13
N GLN A 287 -15.75 13.71 1.05
CA GLN A 287 -14.57 14.22 1.75
C GLN A 287 -13.34 13.88 0.93
N VAL A 288 -12.69 14.93 0.42
CA VAL A 288 -11.34 14.83 -0.13
C VAL A 288 -10.47 14.20 0.96
N VAL A 289 -9.90 13.04 0.66
CA VAL A 289 -8.93 12.39 1.55
C VAL A 289 -7.83 13.43 1.80
N GLN A 290 -7.52 13.70 3.07
CA GLN A 290 -6.47 14.67 3.45
C GLN A 290 -5.27 14.48 2.54
N ASP A 291 -4.80 15.58 1.96
CA ASP A 291 -3.67 15.59 1.04
C ASP A 291 -2.54 14.77 1.66
N LEU A 292 -2.00 13.82 0.88
CA LEU A 292 -0.72 13.19 1.22
C LEU A 292 0.24 14.29 1.65
N PRO A 293 0.98 14.13 2.75
CA PRO A 293 1.91 15.17 3.17
C PRO A 293 2.78 15.55 1.98
N ASP A 294 2.73 16.83 1.61
CA ASP A 294 3.34 17.48 0.44
C ASP A 294 4.75 16.94 0.13
N VAL A 295 5.48 16.54 1.17
CA VAL A 295 6.82 15.93 1.12
C VAL A 295 6.96 14.73 0.17
N GLN A 296 6.02 13.77 0.17
CA GLN A 296 6.13 12.62 -0.73
C GLN A 296 6.03 13.07 -2.19
N THR A 297 5.10 13.99 -2.46
CA THR A 297 4.88 14.58 -3.78
C THR A 297 6.06 15.45 -4.20
N VAL A 298 6.59 16.28 -3.30
CA VAL A 298 7.78 17.12 -3.51
C VAL A 298 9.00 16.25 -3.81
N LEU A 299 9.24 15.20 -3.03
CA LEU A 299 10.36 14.28 -3.28
C LEU A 299 10.16 13.51 -4.59
N ALA A 300 8.95 13.04 -4.89
CA ALA A 300 8.65 12.37 -6.16
C ALA A 300 8.90 13.29 -7.38
N LYS A 301 8.44 14.54 -7.31
CA LYS A 301 8.69 15.56 -8.33
C LYS A 301 10.17 15.87 -8.46
N ARG A 302 10.89 16.02 -7.35
CA ARG A 302 12.34 16.26 -7.36
C ARG A 302 13.12 15.10 -8.00
N ILE A 303 12.74 13.85 -7.74
CA ILE A 303 13.34 12.68 -8.38
C ILE A 303 13.09 12.70 -9.89
N GLU A 304 11.88 13.05 -10.32
CA GLU A 304 11.56 13.18 -11.75
C GLU A 304 12.39 14.28 -12.43
N ASP A 305 12.42 15.49 -11.87
CA ASP A 305 13.17 16.62 -12.41
C ASP A 305 14.66 16.26 -12.58
N LEU A 306 15.27 15.69 -11.53
CA LEU A 306 16.65 15.22 -11.57
C LEU A 306 16.85 14.09 -12.59
N THR A 307 15.88 13.17 -12.72
CA THR A 307 15.96 12.08 -13.71
C THR A 307 15.98 12.67 -15.12
N GLN A 308 15.13 13.65 -15.43
CA GLN A 308 15.10 14.30 -16.74
C GLN A 308 16.42 15.03 -17.03
N ILE A 309 16.95 15.78 -16.05
CA ILE A 309 18.26 16.45 -16.17
C ILE A 309 19.37 15.42 -16.48
N PHE A 310 19.41 14.30 -15.75
CA PHE A 310 20.44 13.28 -15.95
C PHE A 310 20.28 12.48 -17.24
N LYS A 311 19.05 12.28 -17.72
CA LYS A 311 18.79 11.66 -19.03
C LYS A 311 19.25 12.57 -20.16
N ALA A 312 18.87 13.86 -20.14
CA ALA A 312 19.21 14.83 -21.18
C ALA A 312 20.74 14.99 -21.37
N ARG A 313 21.52 14.87 -20.30
CA ARG A 313 22.99 15.02 -20.35
C ARG A 313 23.75 13.80 -20.86
N ARG A 314 23.11 12.64 -21.00
CA ARG A 314 23.80 11.42 -21.43
C ARG A 314 23.82 11.35 -22.96
N LYS A 315 25.01 11.49 -23.54
CA LYS A 315 25.28 11.43 -24.99
C LYS A 315 24.82 10.14 -25.69
N ARG A 316 24.57 9.05 -24.94
CA ARG A 316 23.94 7.83 -25.46
C ARG A 316 22.48 7.83 -25.04
N THR A 317 21.61 8.31 -25.93
CA THR A 317 20.17 8.15 -25.85
C THR A 317 19.80 6.71 -26.23
N GLY A 318 19.04 6.01 -25.38
CA GLY A 318 18.32 4.80 -25.83
C GLY A 318 18.76 3.43 -25.27
N GLY A 319 19.33 3.34 -24.06
CA GLY A 319 19.52 2.04 -23.40
C GLY A 319 18.84 1.99 -22.02
N GLU A 320 18.09 0.92 -21.72
CA GLU A 320 17.43 0.72 -20.41
C GLU A 320 18.39 0.93 -19.24
N ARG A 321 19.62 0.45 -19.36
CA ARG A 321 20.68 0.61 -18.34
C ARG A 321 21.08 2.07 -18.11
N ALA A 322 21.05 2.92 -19.13
CA ALA A 322 21.38 4.34 -18.99
C ALA A 322 20.28 5.10 -18.23
N ASP A 323 19.02 4.75 -18.48
CA ASP A 323 17.84 5.30 -17.81
C ASP A 323 17.76 4.87 -16.36
N GLU A 324 18.05 3.59 -16.08
CA GLU A 324 18.11 3.08 -14.70
C GLU A 324 19.16 3.80 -13.87
N ILE A 325 20.36 4.02 -14.41
CA ILE A 325 21.42 4.70 -13.66
C ILE A 325 21.05 6.19 -13.45
N ALA A 326 20.41 6.85 -14.42
CA ALA A 326 19.92 8.22 -14.25
C ALA A 326 18.87 8.29 -13.13
N SER A 327 17.92 7.36 -13.11
CA SER A 327 16.92 7.25 -12.03
C SER A 327 17.54 6.94 -10.68
N LYS A 328 18.56 6.08 -10.61
CA LYS A 328 19.32 5.80 -9.37
C LYS A 328 20.03 7.05 -8.87
N TRP A 329 20.72 7.80 -9.73
CA TRP A 329 21.38 9.06 -9.36
C TRP A 329 20.37 10.08 -8.83
N ALA A 330 19.25 10.25 -9.53
CA ALA A 330 18.18 11.15 -9.12
C ALA A 330 17.57 10.76 -7.77
N THR A 331 17.26 9.48 -7.58
CA THR A 331 16.71 8.94 -6.32
C THR A 331 17.67 9.20 -5.17
N ILE A 332 18.94 8.81 -5.30
CA ILE A 332 19.92 8.96 -4.23
C ILE A 332 20.16 10.44 -3.92
N LEU A 333 20.30 11.29 -4.94
CA LEU A 333 20.54 12.72 -4.73
C LEU A 333 19.34 13.41 -4.09
N ALA A 334 18.12 13.17 -4.57
CA ALA A 334 16.91 13.76 -3.99
C ALA A 334 16.71 13.33 -2.54
N ARG A 335 16.90 12.03 -2.23
CA ARG A 335 16.83 11.50 -0.86
C ARG A 335 17.88 12.15 0.06
N ARG A 336 19.11 12.34 -0.45
CA ARG A 336 20.19 13.04 0.27
C ARG A 336 19.89 14.53 0.47
N GLU A 337 19.30 15.20 -0.52
CA GLU A 337 18.80 16.58 -0.39
C GLU A 337 17.70 16.64 0.69
N MET A 338 16.83 15.63 0.79
CA MET A 338 15.81 15.54 1.84
C MET A 338 16.36 15.29 3.27
N GLY A 339 17.68 15.13 3.43
CA GLY A 339 18.34 15.00 4.74
C GLY A 339 18.76 13.58 5.11
N GLU A 340 18.49 12.59 4.27
CA GLU A 340 18.79 11.19 4.59
C GLU A 340 20.29 10.86 4.54
N SER A 341 20.75 9.97 5.42
CA SER A 341 22.14 9.51 5.43
C SER A 341 22.39 8.57 4.23
N LEU A 342 23.62 8.59 3.70
CA LEU A 342 23.96 7.71 2.58
C LEU A 342 23.99 6.23 2.99
N GLN A 343 24.18 5.95 4.29
CA GLN A 343 24.08 4.60 4.86
C GLN A 343 22.65 4.07 4.72
N VAL A 344 21.65 4.85 5.17
CA VAL A 344 20.24 4.46 5.08
C VAL A 344 19.81 4.29 3.63
N VAL A 345 20.23 5.20 2.74
CA VAL A 345 19.93 5.07 1.29
C VAL A 345 20.58 3.82 0.69
N ALA A 346 21.78 3.45 1.12
CA ALA A 346 22.48 2.26 0.64
C ALA A 346 21.79 0.96 1.08
N GLU A 347 21.38 0.89 2.34
CA GLU A 347 20.60 -0.23 2.88
C GLU A 347 19.26 -0.38 2.13
N ASP A 348 18.51 0.71 1.96
CA ASP A 348 17.20 0.70 1.32
C ASP A 348 17.23 0.29 -0.16
N LEU A 349 18.26 0.71 -0.87
CA LEU A 349 18.41 0.40 -2.29
C LEU A 349 19.13 -0.93 -2.55
N GLU A 350 19.57 -1.61 -1.48
CA GLU A 350 20.41 -2.82 -1.52
C GLU A 350 21.66 -2.58 -2.38
N MET A 351 22.33 -1.45 -2.13
CA MET A 351 23.52 -1.03 -2.87
C MET A 351 24.71 -0.85 -1.93
N PRO A 352 25.94 -1.18 -2.36
CA PRO A 352 27.12 -0.90 -1.56
C PRO A 352 27.24 0.60 -1.25
N TYR A 353 27.58 0.94 0.00
CA TYR A 353 27.72 2.32 0.46
C TYR A 353 28.64 3.16 -0.45
N GLU A 354 29.78 2.59 -0.86
CA GLU A 354 30.73 3.28 -1.75
C GLU A 354 30.14 3.56 -3.14
N THR A 355 29.25 2.69 -3.64
CA THR A 355 28.52 2.92 -4.89
C THR A 355 27.55 4.10 -4.72
N VAL A 356 26.80 4.14 -3.62
CA VAL A 356 25.88 5.25 -3.32
C VAL A 356 26.61 6.58 -3.20
N LYS A 357 27.73 6.60 -2.46
CA LYS A 357 28.60 7.77 -2.31
C LYS A 357 29.15 8.26 -3.66
N THR A 358 29.58 7.32 -4.50
CA THR A 358 30.03 7.62 -5.86
C THR A 358 28.89 8.21 -6.70
N TYR A 359 27.69 7.63 -6.65
CA TYR A 359 26.56 8.09 -7.43
C TYR A 359 26.12 9.51 -7.04
N VAL A 360 26.09 9.84 -5.74
CA VAL A 360 25.83 11.22 -5.28
C VAL A 360 26.89 12.19 -5.78
N LYS A 361 28.16 11.82 -5.71
CA LYS A 361 29.26 12.67 -6.19
C LYS A 361 29.10 12.97 -7.68
N LEU A 362 28.79 11.95 -8.48
CA LEU A 362 28.59 12.09 -9.92
C LEU A 362 27.32 12.90 -10.25
N ALA A 363 26.22 12.66 -9.53
CA ALA A 363 24.98 13.41 -9.68
C ALA A 363 25.17 14.91 -9.39
N ARG A 364 25.85 15.26 -8.28
CA ARG A 364 26.20 16.65 -7.94
C ARG A 364 27.10 17.30 -8.98
N ARG A 365 28.11 16.58 -9.48
CA ARG A 365 29.00 17.08 -10.54
C ARG A 365 28.22 17.36 -11.82
N ALA A 366 27.29 16.47 -12.18
CA ALA A 366 26.42 16.69 -13.32
C ALA A 366 25.64 18.01 -13.13
N LEU A 367 24.98 18.23 -11.98
CA LEU A 367 24.23 19.47 -11.71
C LEU A 367 25.07 20.75 -11.76
N LYS A 368 26.30 20.73 -11.26
CA LYS A 368 27.20 21.90 -11.28
C LYS A 368 27.67 22.35 -12.67
N THR A 369 27.36 21.60 -13.72
CA THR A 369 27.71 21.98 -15.11
C THR A 369 26.62 22.87 -15.74
N GLU A 370 25.76 23.46 -14.91
CA GLU A 370 24.55 24.23 -15.25
C GLU A 370 24.62 25.68 -14.73
N GLU A 371 25.59 25.98 -13.85
CA GLU A 371 26.03 27.33 -13.46
C GLU A 371 27.32 27.66 -14.22
#